data_AF-A0A7Y0GRG4-F1
#
_entry.id   AF-A0A7Y0GRG4-F1
#
_cell.length_a   1.000
_cell.length_b   1.000
_cell.length_c   1.000
_cell.angle_alpha   90.00
_cell.angle_beta   90.00
_cell.angle_gamma   90.00
#
_symmetry.space_group_name_H-M   'P 1'
#
loop_
_entity.id
_entity.type
_entity.pdbx_description
1 polymer ?
#
loop_
_entity_poly.entity_id
_entity_poly.type
_entity_poly.pdbx_seq_one_letter_code
_entity_poly.pdbx_strand_id
1 'polypeptide(L)'
;MNLSTDSTASNGNSPDLSTASSVTPASPAGPAPYVPPPSEAPRKEIVALRLSDPFHWLLLGWRDLMGAKGISLFYGICFWLMALVLGAVFRSKPEYAMSIASGCLLLGPFLAMGLYEVSRRREQGLLPDLSSSLTCWKPHLRSMGMLVLVLIVLELLWGRASLVVFAVFFNTGMPSTTGVIKAIFNPENWEFLAVYAVVGGVFASLVFAVAVVSIPMILDRDTDAISAAITSFEVVFENTAVLVLWGMLITGLVFVALVPWCLGLLLIGPWLGHASWHAYRGSVRWPDDEGTVVTT
;
A
#
# COMPACT_ATOMS: atom_id res chain seq x y z
N MET A 1 -43.15 -64.36 -65.10
CA MET A 1 -43.74 -65.68 -65.41
C MET A 1 -42.73 -66.71 -64.96
N ASN A 2 -43.09 -67.58 -64.00
CA ASN A 2 -42.26 -68.65 -63.39
C ASN A 2 -41.04 -68.14 -62.57
N LEU A 3 -40.58 -68.71 -61.46
CA LEU A 3 -40.85 -69.96 -60.76
C LEU A 3 -40.37 -69.81 -59.29
N SER A 4 -41.04 -70.55 -58.41
CA SER A 4 -40.67 -70.96 -57.05
C SER A 4 -39.30 -71.61 -56.91
N THR A 5 -38.66 -71.44 -55.73
CA THR A 5 -38.13 -72.51 -54.84
C THR A 5 -37.59 -71.88 -53.54
N ASP A 6 -38.26 -72.09 -52.41
CA ASP A 6 -38.02 -73.14 -51.40
C ASP A 6 -36.70 -73.00 -50.62
N SER A 7 -36.79 -72.62 -49.33
CA SER A 7 -35.96 -73.29 -48.31
C SER A 7 -36.42 -73.03 -46.88
N THR A 8 -36.78 -74.15 -46.25
CA THR A 8 -36.36 -74.62 -44.92
C THR A 8 -36.91 -73.98 -43.64
N ALA A 9 -37.68 -74.83 -42.97
CA ALA A 9 -38.05 -74.81 -41.56
C ALA A 9 -36.85 -74.86 -40.61
N SER A 10 -37.01 -74.32 -39.40
CA SER A 10 -36.81 -75.11 -38.18
C SER A 10 -37.47 -74.43 -36.98
N ASN A 11 -38.13 -75.28 -36.20
CA ASN A 11 -39.00 -74.96 -35.08
C ASN A 11 -38.28 -74.33 -33.88
N GLY A 12 -38.97 -73.35 -33.29
CA GLY A 12 -39.38 -73.31 -31.88
C GLY A 12 -38.50 -74.00 -30.84
N ASN A 13 -37.85 -73.18 -30.02
CA ASN A 13 -37.69 -73.47 -28.60
C ASN A 13 -37.59 -72.15 -27.83
N SER A 14 -38.65 -71.79 -27.11
CA SER A 14 -38.60 -70.74 -26.09
C SER A 14 -38.01 -71.32 -24.80
N PRO A 15 -37.11 -70.59 -24.14
CA PRO A 15 -37.12 -70.61 -22.69
C PRO A 15 -37.03 -69.20 -22.05
N ASP A 16 -37.81 -69.07 -20.98
CA ASP A 16 -37.60 -68.22 -19.80
C ASP A 16 -37.49 -66.70 -19.93
N LEU A 17 -38.66 -66.06 -19.78
CA LEU A 17 -38.82 -64.71 -19.23
C LEU A 17 -38.49 -64.69 -17.73
N SER A 18 -37.21 -64.84 -17.38
CA SER A 18 -36.75 -64.57 -16.00
C SER A 18 -35.27 -64.19 -15.97
N THR A 19 -34.95 -62.95 -16.35
CA THR A 19 -33.86 -62.12 -15.83
C THR A 19 -33.76 -60.82 -16.63
N ALA A 20 -34.74 -59.92 -16.46
CA ALA A 20 -34.55 -58.53 -16.83
C ALA A 20 -33.86 -57.84 -15.65
N SER A 21 -32.52 -57.93 -15.58
CA SER A 21 -31.72 -57.13 -14.67
C SER A 21 -31.99 -55.65 -14.96
N SER A 22 -32.59 -54.94 -14.01
CA SER A 22 -32.76 -53.50 -14.05
C SER A 22 -31.38 -52.83 -14.09
N VAL A 23 -30.91 -52.45 -15.28
CA VAL A 23 -29.78 -51.55 -15.42
C VAL A 23 -30.27 -50.16 -15.01
N THR A 24 -30.07 -49.82 -13.74
CA THR A 24 -30.18 -48.43 -13.27
C THR A 24 -29.16 -47.62 -14.07
N PRO A 25 -29.55 -46.59 -14.83
CA PRO A 25 -28.58 -45.73 -15.48
C PRO A 25 -27.78 -45.02 -14.38
N ALA A 26 -26.45 -45.20 -14.40
CA ALA A 26 -25.56 -44.47 -13.52
C ALA A 26 -25.85 -42.97 -13.67
N SER A 27 -26.19 -42.31 -12.58
CA SER A 27 -26.29 -40.84 -12.56
C SER A 27 -24.98 -40.27 -13.09
N PRO A 28 -25.00 -39.28 -14.01
CA PRO A 28 -23.78 -38.66 -14.48
C PRO A 28 -23.05 -38.08 -13.27
N ALA A 29 -21.83 -38.57 -13.01
CA ALA A 29 -20.98 -38.04 -11.96
C ALA A 29 -20.91 -36.52 -12.14
N GLY A 30 -21.34 -35.76 -11.13
CA GLY A 30 -21.29 -34.31 -11.16
C GLY A 30 -19.84 -33.84 -11.42
N PRO A 31 -19.65 -32.65 -12.01
CA PRO A 31 -18.31 -32.13 -12.24
C PRO A 31 -17.52 -32.14 -10.93
N ALA A 32 -16.30 -32.67 -10.98
CA ALA A 32 -15.43 -32.77 -9.81
C ALA A 32 -15.30 -31.39 -9.14
N PRO A 33 -15.30 -31.30 -7.80
CA PRO A 33 -15.11 -30.04 -7.10
C PRO A 33 -13.89 -29.32 -7.66
N TYR A 34 -14.07 -28.08 -8.12
CA TYR A 34 -12.96 -27.26 -8.57
C TYR A 34 -12.05 -26.99 -7.38
N VAL A 35 -10.88 -27.63 -7.39
CA VAL A 35 -9.78 -27.31 -6.47
C VAL A 35 -8.90 -26.31 -7.21
N PRO A 36 -8.83 -25.04 -6.78
CA PRO A 36 -7.93 -24.08 -7.41
C PRO A 36 -6.50 -24.62 -7.32
N PRO A 37 -5.67 -24.40 -8.37
CA PRO A 37 -4.27 -24.76 -8.30
C PRO A 37 -3.61 -24.05 -7.09
N PRO A 38 -2.62 -24.69 -6.44
CA PRO A 38 -1.86 -24.04 -5.36
C PRO A 38 -1.38 -22.67 -5.83
N SER A 39 -1.62 -21.64 -5.02
CA SER A 39 -1.16 -20.28 -5.34
C SER A 39 0.37 -20.30 -5.48
N GLU A 40 0.88 -19.83 -6.62
CA GLU A 40 2.32 -19.63 -6.85
C GLU A 40 2.86 -18.38 -6.11
N ALA A 41 1.99 -17.60 -5.45
CA ALA A 41 2.42 -16.43 -4.70
C ALA A 41 3.15 -16.87 -3.42
N PRO A 42 4.30 -16.23 -3.09
CA PRO A 42 5.03 -16.52 -1.85
C PRO A 42 4.09 -16.46 -0.65
N ARG A 43 4.16 -17.46 0.23
CA ARG A 43 3.30 -17.48 1.42
C ARG A 43 3.74 -16.32 2.32
N LYS A 44 2.82 -15.39 2.60
CA LYS A 44 3.02 -14.28 3.53
C LYS A 44 2.25 -14.57 4.83
N GLU A 45 2.81 -14.15 5.95
CA GLU A 45 2.17 -14.20 7.26
C GLU A 45 2.11 -12.78 7.84
N ILE A 46 0.93 -12.38 8.32
CA ILE A 46 0.76 -11.10 9.01
C ILE A 46 1.02 -11.31 10.49
N VAL A 47 1.90 -10.49 11.04
CA VAL A 47 2.35 -10.61 12.43
C VAL A 47 1.42 -9.80 13.32
N ALA A 48 0.98 -10.41 14.42
CA ALA A 48 0.26 -9.69 15.47
C ALA A 48 1.21 -8.74 16.22
N LEU A 49 0.88 -7.45 16.22
CA LEU A 49 1.70 -6.38 16.74
C LEU A 49 1.32 -5.98 18.17
N ARG A 50 2.30 -5.41 18.88
CA ARG A 50 2.17 -4.82 20.21
C ARG A 50 2.22 -3.30 20.11
N LEU A 51 1.58 -2.60 21.06
CA LEU A 51 1.62 -1.12 21.13
C LEU A 51 3.05 -0.55 21.33
N SER A 52 4.01 -1.38 21.74
CA SER A 52 5.42 -1.00 21.85
C SER A 52 6.17 -0.98 20.50
N ASP A 53 5.66 -1.69 19.49
CA ASP A 53 6.39 -1.91 18.24
C ASP A 53 6.66 -0.63 17.45
N PRO A 54 5.74 0.35 17.36
CA PRO A 54 6.02 1.64 16.71
C PRO A 54 7.23 2.38 17.29
N PHE A 55 7.42 2.31 18.62
CA PHE A 55 8.59 2.90 19.26
C PHE A 55 9.86 2.11 18.97
N HIS A 56 9.75 0.79 18.86
CA HIS A 56 10.87 -0.05 18.44
C HIS A 56 11.29 0.24 17.00
N TRP A 57 10.36 0.41 16.07
CA TRP A 57 10.63 0.79 14.69
C TRP A 57 11.33 2.15 14.60
N LEU A 58 10.92 3.14 15.42
CA LEU A 58 11.61 4.41 15.53
C LEU A 58 13.05 4.24 16.03
N LEU A 59 13.29 3.39 17.02
CA LEU A 59 14.64 3.12 17.53
C LEU A 59 15.53 2.45 16.47
N LEU A 60 15.00 1.48 15.73
CA LEU A 60 15.73 0.83 14.63
C LEU A 60 15.98 1.81 13.48
N GLY A 61 14.98 2.61 13.12
CA GLY A 61 15.13 3.68 12.12
C GLY A 61 16.18 4.72 12.53
N TRP A 62 16.33 5.01 13.83
CA TRP A 62 17.38 5.89 14.33
C TRP A 62 18.78 5.27 14.16
N ARG A 63 18.91 3.96 14.37
CA ARG A 63 20.16 3.23 14.14
C ARG A 63 20.55 3.24 12.66
N ASP A 64 19.57 3.14 11.75
CA ASP A 64 19.79 3.28 10.30
C ASP A 64 20.23 4.67 9.90
N LEU A 65 19.53 5.69 10.42
CA LEU A 65 19.88 7.09 10.21
C LEU A 65 21.33 7.39 10.62
N MET A 66 21.74 6.92 11.81
CA MET A 66 23.09 7.09 12.32
C MET A 66 24.13 6.22 11.61
N GLY A 67 23.71 5.10 11.03
CA GLY A 67 24.57 4.21 10.25
C GLY A 67 24.80 4.67 8.82
N ALA A 68 23.91 5.47 8.25
CA ALA A 68 23.95 5.94 6.86
C ALA A 68 23.82 7.47 6.74
N LYS A 69 24.43 8.22 7.68
CA LYS A 69 24.28 9.68 7.86
C LYS A 69 24.33 10.49 6.56
N GLY A 70 25.28 10.20 5.67
CA GLY A 70 25.44 10.93 4.40
C GLY A 70 24.25 10.74 3.45
N ILE A 71 23.78 9.50 3.31
CA ILE A 71 22.62 9.18 2.47
C ILE A 71 21.34 9.73 3.10
N SER A 72 21.18 9.55 4.41
CA SER A 72 20.04 10.09 5.15
C SER A 72 19.98 11.62 5.06
N LEU A 73 21.11 12.31 5.15
CA LEU A 73 21.17 13.77 4.99
C LEU A 73 20.77 14.19 3.57
N PHE A 74 21.19 13.47 2.54
CA PHE A 74 20.78 13.73 1.16
C PHE A 74 19.24 13.68 1.01
N TYR A 75 18.59 12.61 1.47
CA TYR A 75 17.12 12.50 1.42
C TYR A 75 16.43 13.53 2.33
N GLY A 76 17.02 13.84 3.49
CA GLY A 76 16.56 14.92 4.36
C GLY A 76 16.54 16.27 3.65
N ILE A 77 17.61 16.60 2.90
CA ILE A 77 17.67 17.81 2.08
C ILE A 77 16.57 17.80 1.02
N CYS A 78 16.31 16.67 0.35
CA CYS A 78 15.21 16.56 -0.60
C CYS A 78 13.86 16.90 0.03
N PHE A 79 13.52 16.29 1.18
CA PHE A 79 12.26 16.58 1.88
C PHE A 79 12.16 18.04 2.33
N TRP A 80 13.25 18.59 2.87
CA TRP A 80 13.30 19.98 3.29
C TRP A 80 13.12 20.95 2.12
N LEU A 81 13.79 20.71 0.98
CA LEU A 81 13.64 21.51 -0.23
C LEU A 81 12.21 21.45 -0.77
N MET A 82 11.57 20.28 -0.78
CA MET A 82 10.17 20.15 -1.17
C MET A 82 9.26 21.02 -0.30
N ALA A 83 9.45 20.98 1.02
CA ALA A 83 8.69 21.81 1.96
C ALA A 83 8.97 23.32 1.78
N LEU A 84 10.21 23.71 1.50
CA LEU A 84 10.57 25.10 1.20
C LEU A 84 9.94 25.60 -0.09
N VAL A 85 9.97 24.80 -1.17
CA VAL A 85 9.35 25.12 -2.45
C VAL A 85 7.84 25.26 -2.28
N LEU A 86 7.20 24.32 -1.59
CA LEU A 86 5.78 24.39 -1.27
C LEU A 86 5.44 25.66 -0.48
N GLY A 87 6.21 25.96 0.57
CA GLY A 87 6.03 27.17 1.37
C GLY A 87 6.26 28.46 0.59
N ALA A 88 7.25 28.50 -0.31
CA ALA A 88 7.52 29.65 -1.17
C ALA A 88 6.41 29.87 -2.19
N VAL A 89 5.91 28.81 -2.81
CA VAL A 89 4.78 28.87 -3.76
C VAL A 89 3.50 29.27 -3.04
N PHE A 90 3.22 28.72 -1.86
CA PHE A 90 2.06 29.11 -1.07
C PHE A 90 2.02 30.61 -0.74
N ARG A 91 3.17 31.22 -0.46
CA ARG A 91 3.27 32.67 -0.17
C ARG A 91 3.20 33.55 -1.41
N SER A 92 3.74 33.10 -2.54
CA SER A 92 3.90 33.93 -3.75
C SER A 92 2.82 33.71 -4.80
N LYS A 93 2.36 32.47 -4.98
CA LYS A 93 1.40 32.01 -5.99
C LYS A 93 0.52 30.89 -5.42
N PRO A 94 -0.38 31.21 -4.48
CA PRO A 94 -1.21 30.23 -3.77
C PRO A 94 -2.06 29.34 -4.69
N GLU A 95 -2.42 29.82 -5.87
CA GLU A 95 -3.15 29.09 -6.90
C GLU A 95 -2.41 27.83 -7.38
N TYR A 96 -1.08 27.79 -7.28
CA TYR A 96 -0.26 26.62 -7.61
C TYR A 96 0.10 25.76 -6.40
N ALA A 97 -0.31 26.14 -5.18
CA ALA A 97 0.07 25.42 -3.97
C ALA A 97 -0.42 23.97 -3.98
N MET A 98 -1.65 23.73 -4.45
CA MET A 98 -2.18 22.38 -4.61
C MET A 98 -1.36 21.60 -5.63
N SER A 99 -1.04 22.15 -6.80
CA SER A 99 -0.23 21.46 -7.82
C SER A 99 1.16 21.07 -7.30
N ILE A 100 1.80 21.94 -6.51
CA ILE A 100 3.10 21.64 -5.90
C ILE A 100 2.96 20.61 -4.79
N ALA A 101 1.89 20.66 -3.99
CA ALA A 101 1.58 19.63 -3.00
C ALA A 101 1.36 18.26 -3.65
N SER A 102 0.62 18.19 -4.76
CA SER A 102 0.45 16.98 -5.57
C SER A 102 1.81 16.46 -6.05
N GLY A 103 2.64 17.32 -6.64
CA GLY A 103 4.00 16.94 -7.07
C GLY A 103 4.84 16.37 -5.92
N CYS A 104 4.75 16.97 -4.73
CA CYS A 104 5.43 16.46 -3.54
C CYS A 104 4.93 15.06 -3.12
N LEU A 105 3.61 14.86 -3.15
CA LEU A 105 2.98 13.57 -2.85
C LEU A 105 3.43 12.49 -3.83
N LEU A 106 3.59 12.81 -5.11
CA LEU A 106 4.03 11.85 -6.14
C LEU A 106 5.52 11.52 -6.07
N LEU A 107 6.37 12.48 -5.67
CA LEU A 107 7.80 12.24 -5.45
C LEU A 107 8.06 11.44 -4.16
N GLY A 108 7.18 11.57 -3.16
CA GLY A 108 7.32 10.94 -1.85
C GLY A 108 7.63 9.44 -1.89
N PRO A 109 6.85 8.59 -2.61
CA PRO A 109 7.10 7.16 -2.70
C PRO A 109 8.50 6.78 -3.20
N PHE A 110 9.06 7.55 -4.14
CA PHE A 110 10.39 7.29 -4.68
C PHE A 110 11.49 7.67 -3.69
N LEU A 111 11.33 8.78 -2.96
CA LEU A 111 12.26 9.15 -1.89
C LEU A 111 12.22 8.14 -0.74
N ALA A 112 11.02 7.71 -0.35
CA ALA A 112 10.82 6.70 0.68
C ALA A 112 11.44 5.36 0.26
N MET A 113 11.20 4.91 -0.97
CA MET A 113 11.78 3.67 -1.50
C MET A 113 13.32 3.67 -1.45
N GLY A 114 13.97 4.80 -1.75
CA GLY A 114 15.42 4.91 -1.60
C GLY A 114 15.87 4.70 -0.14
N LEU A 115 15.19 5.33 0.83
CA LEU A 115 15.49 5.12 2.25
C LEU A 115 15.24 3.68 2.70
N TYR A 116 14.21 3.03 2.14
CA TYR A 116 13.92 1.62 2.41
C TYR A 116 15.04 0.72 1.88
N GLU A 117 15.59 1.00 0.70
CA GLU A 117 16.74 0.25 0.15
C GLU A 117 17.97 0.37 1.04
N VAL A 118 18.21 1.55 1.62
CA VAL A 118 19.29 1.75 2.60
C VAL A 118 19.06 0.85 3.81
N SER A 119 17.88 0.89 4.43
CA SER A 119 17.56 0.05 5.60
C SER A 119 17.61 -1.45 5.29
N ARG A 120 17.09 -1.86 4.13
CA ARG A 120 17.15 -3.24 3.63
C ARG A 120 18.58 -3.74 3.51
N ARG A 121 19.47 -2.97 2.87
CA ARG A 121 20.89 -3.34 2.75
C ARG A 121 21.56 -3.46 4.11
N ARG A 122 21.28 -2.53 5.03
CA ARG A 122 21.82 -2.61 6.40
C ARG A 122 21.34 -3.84 7.15
N GLU A 123 20.06 -4.20 7.02
CA GLU A 123 19.49 -5.43 7.61
C GLU A 123 20.20 -6.67 7.06
N GLN A 124 20.55 -6.67 5.77
CA GLN A 124 21.31 -7.74 5.10
C GLN A 124 22.82 -7.72 5.39
N GLY A 125 23.31 -6.79 6.23
CA GLY A 125 24.74 -6.62 6.51
C GLY A 125 25.56 -6.05 5.35
N LEU A 126 24.92 -5.55 4.30
CA LEU A 126 25.55 -4.92 3.14
C LEU A 126 25.82 -3.44 3.39
N LEU A 127 26.88 -2.92 2.78
CA LEU A 127 27.21 -1.50 2.83
C LEU A 127 26.18 -0.69 2.01
N PRO A 128 25.50 0.31 2.62
CA PRO A 128 24.59 1.18 1.88
C PRO A 128 25.35 2.06 0.88
N ASP A 129 24.76 2.23 -0.29
CA ASP A 129 25.29 3.05 -1.36
C ASP A 129 24.20 3.96 -1.94
N LEU A 130 24.54 5.22 -2.20
CA LEU A 130 23.60 6.23 -2.68
C LEU A 130 23.13 5.94 -4.11
N SER A 131 24.02 5.46 -4.99
CA SER A 131 23.68 5.15 -6.38
C SER A 131 22.61 4.05 -6.45
N SER A 132 22.80 3.01 -5.65
CA SER A 132 21.85 1.93 -5.50
C SER A 132 20.50 2.40 -4.95
N SER A 133 20.53 3.22 -3.90
CA SER A 133 19.34 3.84 -3.30
C SER A 133 18.55 4.71 -4.30
N LEU A 134 19.24 5.46 -5.16
CA LEU A 134 18.63 6.32 -6.17
C LEU A 134 18.07 5.57 -7.38
N THR A 135 18.49 4.33 -7.61
CA THR A 135 18.12 3.56 -8.80
C THR A 135 17.32 2.30 -8.51
N CYS A 136 17.05 2.01 -7.24
CA CYS A 136 16.29 0.83 -6.79
C CYS A 136 14.87 0.75 -7.36
N TRP A 137 14.27 1.86 -7.77
CA TRP A 137 12.93 1.87 -8.37
C TRP A 137 12.87 1.34 -9.80
N LYS A 138 14.01 1.24 -10.50
CA LYS A 138 14.03 0.88 -11.94
C LYS A 138 13.38 -0.47 -12.24
N PRO A 139 13.66 -1.57 -11.50
CA PRO A 139 13.02 -2.86 -11.74
C PRO A 139 11.51 -2.83 -11.43
N HIS A 140 11.10 -1.99 -10.48
CA HIS A 140 9.74 -1.95 -9.93
C HIS A 140 8.85 -0.87 -10.55
N LEU A 141 9.26 -0.27 -11.68
CA LEU A 141 8.61 0.91 -12.25
C LEU A 141 7.12 0.68 -12.57
N ARG A 142 6.76 -0.54 -12.99
CA ARG A 142 5.36 -0.90 -13.28
C ARG A 142 4.50 -0.87 -12.01
N SER A 143 4.94 -1.54 -10.95
CA SER A 143 4.23 -1.59 -9.67
C SER A 143 4.20 -0.22 -9.01
N MET A 144 5.33 0.50 -8.97
CA MET A 144 5.37 1.88 -8.47
C MET A 144 4.45 2.81 -9.26
N GLY A 145 4.45 2.74 -10.59
CA GLY A 145 3.58 3.55 -11.43
C GLY A 145 2.10 3.30 -11.15
N MET A 146 1.70 2.04 -10.94
CA MET A 146 0.33 1.69 -10.57
C MET A 146 -0.05 2.20 -9.17
N LEU A 147 0.85 2.08 -8.18
CA LEU A 147 0.63 2.61 -6.84
C LEU A 147 0.48 4.13 -6.87
N VAL A 148 1.38 4.82 -7.57
CA VAL A 148 1.35 6.28 -7.73
C VAL A 148 0.07 6.72 -8.44
N LEU A 149 -0.42 5.97 -9.44
CA LEU A 149 -1.70 6.24 -10.09
C LEU A 149 -2.88 6.16 -9.10
N VAL A 150 -2.90 5.16 -8.21
CA VAL A 150 -3.91 5.06 -7.15
C VAL A 150 -3.82 6.28 -6.22
N LEU A 151 -2.61 6.69 -5.84
CA LEU A 151 -2.40 7.88 -5.02
C LEU A 151 -2.86 9.16 -5.70
N ILE A 152 -2.66 9.31 -7.02
CA ILE A 152 -3.20 10.44 -7.80
C ILE A 152 -4.73 10.45 -7.74
N VAL A 153 -5.39 9.31 -7.96
CA VAL A 153 -6.85 9.24 -7.91
C VAL A 153 -7.36 9.65 -6.53
N LEU A 154 -6.74 9.14 -5.45
CA LEU A 154 -7.08 9.52 -4.08
C LEU A 154 -6.84 11.00 -3.80
N GLU A 155 -5.75 11.57 -4.31
CA GLU A 155 -5.42 12.99 -4.18
C GLU A 155 -6.42 13.88 -4.92
N LEU A 156 -6.83 13.50 -6.14
CA LEU A 156 -7.86 14.22 -6.89
C LEU A 156 -9.24 14.15 -6.21
N LEU A 157 -9.62 12.98 -5.67
CA LEU A 157 -10.85 12.81 -4.89
C LEU A 157 -10.82 13.66 -3.63
N TRP A 158 -9.70 13.67 -2.91
CA TRP A 158 -9.49 14.54 -1.76
C TRP A 158 -9.58 16.02 -2.15
N GLY A 159 -8.92 16.45 -3.22
CA GLY A 159 -8.96 17.82 -3.69
C GLY A 159 -10.40 18.29 -3.99
N ARG A 160 -11.20 17.41 -4.61
CA ARG A 160 -12.63 17.66 -4.84
C ARG A 160 -13.43 17.72 -3.54
N ALA A 161 -13.23 16.78 -2.63
CA ALA A 161 -13.89 16.78 -1.32
C ALA A 161 -13.55 18.05 -0.52
N SER A 162 -12.27 18.45 -0.51
CA SER A 162 -11.80 19.69 0.11
C SER A 162 -12.51 20.92 -0.44
N LEU A 163 -12.68 21.04 -1.76
CA LEU A 163 -13.43 22.15 -2.38
C LEU A 163 -14.90 22.16 -1.96
N VAL A 164 -15.55 20.98 -1.86
CA VAL A 164 -16.94 20.87 -1.38
C VAL A 164 -17.05 21.34 0.08
N VAL A 165 -16.14 20.91 0.96
CA VAL A 165 -16.11 21.38 2.36
C VAL A 165 -15.93 22.89 2.42
N PHE A 166 -15.00 23.46 1.64
CA PHE A 166 -14.84 24.91 1.56
C PHE A 166 -16.12 25.62 1.08
N ALA A 167 -16.79 25.11 0.05
CA ALA A 167 -18.00 25.72 -0.50
C ALA A 167 -19.20 25.69 0.47
N VAL A 168 -19.30 24.67 1.32
CA VAL A 168 -20.36 24.56 2.34
C VAL A 168 -20.20 25.62 3.43
N PHE A 169 -18.97 25.92 3.83
CA PHE A 169 -18.69 26.84 4.94
C PHE A 169 -18.38 28.28 4.51
N PHE A 170 -17.89 28.51 3.28
CA PHE A 170 -17.51 29.83 2.79
C PHE A 170 -18.31 30.21 1.55
N ASN A 171 -19.20 31.19 1.70
CA ASN A 171 -20.12 31.64 0.65
C ASN A 171 -19.52 32.76 -0.25
N THR A 172 -18.20 32.98 -0.21
CA THR A 172 -17.50 34.12 -0.84
C THR A 172 -16.40 33.67 -1.80
N GLY A 173 -16.74 33.32 -3.05
CA GLY A 173 -15.77 33.09 -4.14
C GLY A 173 -14.65 32.07 -3.85
N MET A 174 -13.69 31.92 -4.76
CA MET A 174 -12.53 31.03 -4.51
C MET A 174 -11.73 31.53 -3.28
N PRO A 175 -11.28 30.65 -2.38
CA PRO A 175 -10.49 31.03 -1.22
C PRO A 175 -9.22 31.79 -1.64
N SER A 176 -9.07 33.04 -1.21
CA SER A 176 -7.77 33.71 -1.26
C SER A 176 -6.90 33.23 -0.09
N THR A 177 -5.57 33.26 -0.21
CA THR A 177 -4.64 32.87 0.89
C THR A 177 -4.95 33.59 2.19
N THR A 178 -5.30 34.87 2.09
CA THR A 178 -5.70 35.71 3.23
C THR A 178 -7.01 35.24 3.86
N GLY A 179 -7.96 34.76 3.06
CA GLY A 179 -9.21 34.15 3.53
C GLY A 179 -8.99 32.85 4.27
N VAL A 180 -8.10 31.98 3.77
CA VAL A 180 -7.77 30.69 4.40
C VAL A 180 -7.06 30.88 5.74
N ILE A 181 -6.09 31.78 5.83
CA ILE A 181 -5.37 32.05 7.08
C ILE A 181 -6.32 32.65 8.12
N LYS A 182 -7.14 33.64 7.75
CA LYS A 182 -8.16 34.19 8.66
C LYS A 182 -9.19 33.16 9.08
N ALA A 183 -9.56 32.24 8.18
CA ALA A 183 -10.50 31.18 8.46
C ALA A 183 -9.98 30.20 9.53
N ILE A 184 -8.73 29.76 9.39
CA ILE A 184 -8.10 28.78 10.30
C ILE A 184 -7.90 29.34 11.71
N PHE A 185 -7.51 30.62 11.81
CA PHE A 185 -7.22 31.25 13.09
C PHE A 185 -8.41 31.98 13.72
N ASN A 186 -9.59 31.96 13.10
CA ASN A 186 -10.81 32.50 13.70
C ASN A 186 -11.47 31.44 14.60
N PRO A 187 -11.58 31.65 15.93
CA PRO A 187 -12.23 30.72 16.84
C PRO A 187 -13.69 30.41 16.48
N GLU A 188 -14.37 31.29 15.76
CA GLU A 188 -15.76 31.10 15.32
C GLU A 188 -15.89 30.04 14.22
N ASN A 189 -14.79 29.67 13.53
CA ASN A 189 -14.79 28.69 12.43
C ASN A 189 -14.40 27.26 12.88
N TRP A 190 -14.53 26.94 14.17
CA TRP A 190 -14.12 25.65 14.69
C TRP A 190 -14.86 24.47 14.02
N GLU A 191 -16.12 24.67 13.61
CA GLU A 191 -16.92 23.67 12.89
C GLU A 191 -16.30 23.32 11.54
N PHE A 192 -15.86 24.34 10.78
CA PHE A 192 -15.14 24.13 9.53
C PHE A 192 -13.86 23.32 9.76
N LEU A 193 -13.07 23.68 10.78
CA LEU A 193 -11.84 22.96 11.09
C LEU A 193 -12.11 21.51 11.50
N ALA A 194 -13.15 21.26 12.30
CA ALA A 194 -13.54 19.92 12.72
C ALA A 194 -13.98 19.06 11.52
N VAL A 195 -14.86 19.57 10.65
CA VAL A 195 -15.31 18.85 9.45
C VAL A 195 -14.15 18.64 8.48
N TYR A 196 -13.33 19.66 8.25
CA TYR A 196 -12.16 19.55 7.38
C TYR A 196 -11.16 18.52 7.89
N ALA A 197 -10.92 18.47 9.21
CA ALA A 197 -10.06 17.48 9.84
C ALA A 197 -10.65 16.05 9.75
N VAL A 198 -11.96 15.87 9.90
CA VAL A 198 -12.61 14.56 9.75
C VAL A 198 -12.53 14.07 8.31
N VAL A 199 -12.92 14.90 7.33
CA VAL A 199 -12.87 14.51 5.91
C VAL A 199 -11.41 14.26 5.48
N GLY A 200 -10.49 15.14 5.86
CA GLY A 200 -9.05 14.95 5.62
C GLY A 200 -8.50 13.72 6.30
N GLY A 201 -8.94 13.44 7.53
CA GLY A 201 -8.59 12.24 8.28
C GLY A 201 -9.00 10.96 7.57
N VAL A 202 -10.20 10.90 6.98
CA VAL A 202 -10.66 9.74 6.20
C VAL A 202 -9.75 9.48 4.99
N PHE A 203 -9.42 10.53 4.22
CA PHE A 203 -8.52 10.38 3.07
C PHE A 203 -7.09 10.04 3.51
N ALA A 204 -6.59 10.64 4.58
CA ALA A 204 -5.29 10.34 5.14
C ALA A 204 -5.20 8.88 5.62
N SER A 205 -6.24 8.38 6.31
CA SER A 205 -6.34 6.97 6.72
C SER A 205 -6.38 6.04 5.53
N LEU A 206 -7.08 6.39 4.45
CA LEU A 206 -7.15 5.57 3.25
C LEU A 206 -5.80 5.52 2.52
N VAL A 207 -5.13 6.66 2.34
CA VAL A 207 -3.79 6.73 1.76
C VAL A 207 -2.78 5.95 2.62
N PHE A 208 -2.83 6.13 3.93
CA PHE A 208 -1.99 5.39 4.87
C PHE A 208 -2.24 3.88 4.79
N ALA A 209 -3.50 3.45 4.78
CA ALA A 209 -3.85 2.03 4.68
C ALA A 209 -3.41 1.40 3.37
N VAL A 210 -3.43 2.15 2.26
CA VAL A 210 -2.88 1.70 0.98
C VAL A 210 -1.36 1.65 0.99
N ALA A 211 -0.68 2.59 1.64
CA ALA A 211 0.77 2.80 1.43
C ALA A 211 1.68 2.18 2.50
N VAL A 212 1.21 1.98 3.73
CA VAL A 212 2.06 1.75 4.92
C VAL A 212 3.03 0.57 4.76
N VAL A 213 2.62 -0.51 4.10
CA VAL A 213 3.51 -1.64 3.77
C VAL A 213 3.71 -1.85 2.26
N SER A 214 2.91 -1.21 1.41
CA SER A 214 2.95 -1.47 -0.04
C SER A 214 4.28 -1.10 -0.70
N ILE A 215 4.81 0.09 -0.40
CA ILE A 215 6.06 0.57 -1.02
C ILE A 215 7.26 -0.32 -0.62
N PRO A 216 7.52 -0.60 0.68
CA PRO A 216 8.63 -1.47 1.06
C PRO A 216 8.41 -2.92 0.59
N MET A 217 7.17 -3.41 0.51
CA MET A 217 6.87 -4.75 -0.05
C MET A 217 7.19 -4.85 -1.54
N ILE A 218 6.84 -3.83 -2.33
CA ILE A 218 7.19 -3.76 -3.75
C ILE A 218 8.71 -3.77 -3.93
N LEU A 219 9.45 -3.04 -3.09
CA LEU A 219 10.90 -3.03 -3.13
C LEU A 219 11.51 -4.39 -2.74
N ASP A 220 11.05 -4.98 -1.64
CA ASP A 220 11.61 -6.20 -1.06
C ASP A 220 11.30 -7.46 -1.87
N ARG A 221 10.05 -7.56 -2.38
CA ARG A 221 9.49 -8.78 -2.97
C ARG A 221 9.09 -8.66 -4.42
N ASP A 222 9.30 -7.51 -5.06
CA ASP A 222 8.84 -7.22 -6.42
C ASP A 222 7.34 -7.54 -6.63
N THR A 223 6.54 -7.36 -5.56
CA THR A 223 5.11 -7.63 -5.59
C THR A 223 4.39 -6.60 -6.47
N ASP A 224 3.30 -6.99 -7.13
CA ASP A 224 2.46 -6.03 -7.85
C ASP A 224 1.74 -5.09 -6.88
N ALA A 225 1.40 -3.88 -7.33
CA ALA A 225 0.85 -2.88 -6.42
C ALA A 225 -0.54 -3.20 -5.86
N ILE A 226 -1.34 -4.04 -6.54
CA ILE A 226 -2.67 -4.43 -6.05
C ILE A 226 -2.48 -5.42 -4.90
N SER A 227 -1.67 -6.46 -5.11
CA SER A 227 -1.36 -7.43 -4.05
C SER A 227 -0.68 -6.77 -2.85
N ALA A 228 0.22 -5.81 -3.09
CA ALA A 228 0.85 -5.03 -2.04
C ALA A 228 -0.18 -4.19 -1.25
N ALA A 229 -1.10 -3.50 -1.95
CA ALA A 229 -2.16 -2.72 -1.32
C ALA A 229 -3.14 -3.59 -0.53
N ILE A 230 -3.54 -4.75 -1.04
CA ILE A 230 -4.39 -5.71 -0.32
C ILE A 230 -3.70 -6.15 0.97
N THR A 231 -2.42 -6.54 0.89
CA THR A 231 -1.62 -6.88 2.07
C THR A 231 -1.58 -5.72 3.08
N SER A 232 -1.49 -4.49 2.59
CA SER A 232 -1.47 -3.29 3.43
C SER A 232 -2.78 -3.07 4.17
N PHE A 233 -3.92 -3.33 3.52
CA PHE A 233 -5.21 -3.33 4.20
C PHE A 233 -5.31 -4.45 5.23
N GLU A 234 -4.89 -5.68 4.89
CA GLU A 234 -4.92 -6.80 5.84
C GLU A 234 -4.10 -6.48 7.10
N VAL A 235 -2.88 -5.96 6.95
CA VAL A 235 -2.04 -5.52 8.08
C VAL A 235 -2.74 -4.47 8.94
N VAL A 236 -3.39 -3.48 8.33
CA VAL A 236 -4.07 -2.40 9.05
C VAL A 236 -5.32 -2.90 9.78
N PHE A 237 -6.09 -3.80 9.19
CA PHE A 237 -7.29 -4.35 9.84
C PHE A 237 -6.94 -5.32 10.97
N GLU A 238 -5.90 -6.13 10.82
CA GLU A 238 -5.45 -7.05 11.88
C GLU A 238 -4.79 -6.31 13.05
N ASN A 239 -4.16 -5.16 12.79
CA ASN A 239 -3.38 -4.42 13.79
C ASN A 239 -3.84 -2.96 13.98
N THR A 240 -5.14 -2.69 13.85
CA THR A 240 -5.68 -1.31 13.76
C THR A 240 -5.20 -0.39 14.87
N ALA A 241 -5.22 -0.82 16.14
CA ALA A 241 -4.80 0.04 17.25
C ALA A 241 -3.32 0.47 17.17
N VAL A 242 -2.44 -0.47 16.78
CA VAL A 242 -1.01 -0.21 16.63
C VAL A 242 -0.74 0.71 15.44
N LEU A 243 -1.45 0.50 14.34
CA LEU A 243 -1.26 1.28 13.11
C LEU A 243 -1.88 2.68 13.21
N VAL A 244 -2.95 2.86 13.99
CA VAL A 244 -3.46 4.19 14.37
C VAL A 244 -2.44 4.94 15.22
N LEU A 245 -1.82 4.28 16.21
CA LEU A 245 -0.73 4.86 16.98
C LEU A 245 0.45 5.24 16.08
N TRP A 246 0.84 4.36 15.15
CA TRP A 246 1.91 4.63 14.21
C TRP A 246 1.61 5.85 13.33
N GLY A 247 0.40 5.94 12.78
CA GLY A 247 -0.07 7.10 12.03
C GLY A 247 0.00 8.39 12.87
N MET A 248 -0.48 8.34 14.12
CA MET A 248 -0.40 9.50 15.03
C MET A 248 1.05 9.92 15.33
N LEU A 249 1.97 8.97 15.50
CA LEU A 249 3.40 9.26 15.70
C LEU A 249 4.02 9.93 14.47
N ILE A 250 3.74 9.41 13.26
CA ILE A 250 4.17 10.04 12.00
C ILE A 250 3.64 11.46 11.92
N THR A 251 2.33 11.66 12.09
CA THR A 251 1.69 12.98 12.01
C THR A 251 2.27 13.94 13.04
N GLY A 252 2.42 13.52 14.29
CA GLY A 252 2.98 14.34 15.36
C GLY A 252 4.44 14.75 15.10
N LEU A 253 5.28 13.80 14.67
CA LEU A 253 6.69 14.08 14.34
C LEU A 253 6.82 15.01 13.14
N VAL A 254 6.03 14.79 12.08
CA VAL A 254 6.00 15.68 10.92
C VAL A 254 5.51 17.08 11.32
N PHE A 255 4.44 17.17 12.12
CA PHE A 255 3.93 18.46 12.60
C PHE A 255 5.01 19.25 13.35
N VAL A 256 5.71 18.62 14.29
CA VAL A 256 6.83 19.24 15.02
C VAL A 256 7.97 19.63 14.06
N ALA A 257 8.27 18.81 13.06
CA ALA A 257 9.31 19.09 12.07
C ALA A 257 9.03 20.33 11.20
N LEU A 258 7.75 20.64 10.97
CA LEU A 258 7.31 21.77 10.17
C LEU A 258 7.41 23.13 10.90
N VAL A 259 7.39 23.15 12.24
CA VAL A 259 7.34 24.40 13.04
C VAL A 259 8.53 25.34 12.75
N PRO A 260 9.81 24.91 12.85
CA PRO A 260 10.93 25.80 12.60
C PRO A 260 11.36 25.75 11.13
N TRP A 261 10.72 26.52 10.26
CA TRP A 261 11.11 26.68 8.85
C TRP A 261 11.25 25.34 8.09
N CYS A 262 10.46 24.34 8.50
CA CYS A 262 10.53 22.95 8.04
C CYS A 262 11.89 22.25 8.24
N LEU A 263 12.83 22.83 8.98
CA LEU A 263 14.20 22.34 9.12
C LEU A 263 14.26 20.97 9.81
N GLY A 264 13.27 20.66 10.65
CA GLY A 264 13.15 19.35 11.28
C GLY A 264 13.03 18.20 10.27
N LEU A 265 12.56 18.46 9.04
CA LEU A 265 12.45 17.43 7.99
C LEU A 265 13.81 16.90 7.52
N LEU A 266 14.91 17.65 7.72
CA LEU A 266 16.27 17.15 7.47
C LEU A 266 16.57 15.88 8.28
N LEU A 267 15.98 15.78 9.48
CA LEU A 267 16.18 14.65 10.39
C LEU A 267 14.97 13.72 10.41
N ILE A 268 13.77 14.28 10.62
CA ILE A 268 12.53 13.51 10.79
C ILE A 268 12.14 12.78 9.50
N GLY A 269 12.31 13.39 8.33
CA GLY A 269 12.01 12.77 7.04
C GLY A 269 12.75 11.44 6.83
N PRO A 270 14.09 11.44 6.80
CA PRO A 270 14.85 10.20 6.63
C PRO A 270 14.66 9.23 7.80
N TRP A 271 14.50 9.74 9.03
CA TRP A 271 14.26 8.88 10.19
C TRP A 271 12.96 8.08 10.08
N LEU A 272 11.87 8.73 9.69
CA LEU A 272 10.58 8.06 9.46
C LEU A 272 10.63 7.11 8.26
N GLY A 273 11.40 7.43 7.22
CA GLY A 273 11.64 6.49 6.11
C GLY A 273 12.30 5.20 6.61
N HIS A 274 13.40 5.31 7.34
CA HIS A 274 14.05 4.12 7.91
C HIS A 274 13.13 3.36 8.88
N ALA A 275 12.40 4.07 9.75
CA ALA A 275 11.46 3.43 10.67
C ALA A 275 10.33 2.69 9.95
N SER A 276 9.84 3.21 8.83
CA SER A 276 8.77 2.58 8.05
C SER A 276 9.20 1.27 7.37
N TRP A 277 10.50 1.13 7.04
CA TRP A 277 11.05 -0.18 6.65
C TRP A 277 10.91 -1.22 7.76
N HIS A 278 11.27 -0.85 9.00
CA HIS A 278 11.13 -1.73 10.15
C HIS A 278 9.67 -2.00 10.52
N ALA A 279 8.77 -1.05 10.27
CA ALA A 279 7.33 -1.27 10.39
C ALA A 279 6.86 -2.37 9.44
N TYR A 280 7.29 -2.34 8.18
CA TYR A 280 6.99 -3.39 7.20
C TYR A 280 7.55 -4.76 7.63
N ARG A 281 8.85 -4.84 7.94
CA ARG A 281 9.50 -6.09 8.36
C ARG A 281 8.95 -6.64 9.68
N GLY A 282 8.46 -5.77 10.56
CA GLY A 282 7.79 -6.17 11.79
C GLY A 282 6.36 -6.67 11.58
N SER A 283 5.66 -6.20 10.53
CA SER A 283 4.24 -6.48 10.30
C SER A 283 3.98 -7.66 9.37
N VAL A 284 4.92 -7.97 8.47
CA VAL A 284 4.76 -9.05 7.49
C VAL A 284 6.00 -9.94 7.55
N ARG A 285 5.80 -11.25 7.47
CA ARG A 285 6.84 -12.30 7.42
C ARG A 285 6.63 -13.22 6.23
N TRP A 286 7.72 -13.85 5.81
CA TRP A 286 7.75 -14.80 4.69
C TRP A 286 8.45 -16.07 5.16
N PRO A 287 7.72 -17.18 5.35
CA PRO A 287 8.28 -18.43 5.89
C PRO A 287 9.39 -19.02 5.03
N ASP A 288 9.43 -18.70 3.74
CA ASP A 288 10.46 -19.18 2.80
C ASP A 288 11.86 -18.64 3.15
N ASP A 289 11.96 -17.54 3.92
CA ASP A 289 13.24 -16.98 4.39
C ASP A 289 13.85 -17.81 5.56
N GLU A 290 13.06 -18.66 6.25
CA GLU A 290 13.53 -19.46 7.40
C GLU A 290 14.18 -20.79 6.99
N GLY A 291 13.93 -21.26 5.76
CA GLY A 291 14.44 -22.55 5.25
C GLY A 291 15.90 -22.54 4.80
N THR A 292 16.53 -21.37 4.66
CA THR A 292 17.90 -21.21 4.11
C THR A 292 18.99 -21.15 5.18
N VAL A 293 18.64 -21.22 6.48
CA VAL A 293 19.59 -21.12 7.60
C VAL A 293 19.78 -22.48 8.32
N VAL A 294 19.89 -23.59 7.59
CA VAL A 294 20.50 -24.83 8.13
C VAL A 294 21.14 -25.65 7.01
N THR A 295 22.40 -25.35 6.66
CA THR A 295 23.50 -26.32 6.44
C THR A 295 24.69 -25.62 5.79
N THR A 296 25.64 -25.16 6.61
CA THR A 296 27.08 -25.19 6.32
C THR A 296 27.88 -25.05 7.61
#